data_AF-A0A1X9MGV1-F1
#
_entry.id   AF-A0A1X9MGV1-F1
#
_cell.length_a   1.000
_cell.length_b   1.000
_cell.length_c   1.000
_cell.angle_alpha   90.00
_cell.angle_beta   90.00
_cell.angle_gamma   90.00
#
_symmetry.space_group_name_H-M   'P 1'
#
loop_
_entity.id
_entity.type
_entity.pdbx_description
1 polymer ?
#
loop_
_entity_poly.entity_id
_entity_poly.type
_entity_poly.pdbx_seq_one_letter_code
_entity_poly.pdbx_strand_id
1 'polypeptide(L)' 'MARNNSGRVRFAALPQSKQHRELKKKQFARKKDSRDWTSKLFDKLKNSEEAG' A
#
# COMPACT_ATOMS: atom_id res chain seq x y z
N MET A 1 -11.55 3.34 27.98
CA MET A 1 -11.83 3.68 26.56
C MET A 1 -11.08 4.99 26.26
N ALA A 2 -10.26 5.23 25.23
CA ALA A 2 -10.15 4.67 23.88
C ALA A 2 -8.70 4.83 23.34
N ARG A 3 -8.05 3.74 22.91
CA ARG A 3 -6.68 3.75 22.35
C ARG A 3 -6.61 3.71 20.81
N ASN A 4 -7.76 3.73 20.12
CA ASN A 4 -7.83 3.23 18.74
C ASN A 4 -8.11 4.30 17.66
N ASN A 5 -8.25 5.59 18.00
CA ASN A 5 -8.74 6.60 17.03
C ASN A 5 -7.73 7.71 16.65
N SER A 6 -6.51 7.71 17.19
CA SER A 6 -5.59 8.85 17.02
C SER A 6 -5.19 9.11 15.56
N GLY A 7 -5.10 8.07 14.73
CA GLY A 7 -4.74 8.21 13.31
C GLY A 7 -5.87 8.81 12.47
N ARG A 8 -7.11 8.35 12.69
CA ARG A 8 -8.29 8.81 11.95
C ARG A 8 -8.70 10.22 12.37
N VAL A 9 -8.60 10.54 13.67
CA VAL A 9 -8.84 11.89 14.20
C VAL A 9 -7.80 12.88 13.64
N ARG A 10 -6.51 12.52 13.66
CA ARG A 10 -5.46 13.37 13.07
C ARG A 10 -5.65 13.57 11.57
N PHE A 11 -6.05 12.52 10.83
CA PHE A 11 -6.33 12.64 9.40
C PHE A 11 -7.53 13.55 9.11
N ALA A 12 -8.62 13.41 9.86
CA ALA A 12 -9.80 14.25 9.73
C ALA A 12 -9.53 15.73 10.05
N ALA A 13 -8.60 16.00 10.97
CA ALA A 13 -8.16 17.35 11.33
C ALA A 13 -7.17 17.98 10.32
N LEU A 14 -6.69 17.25 9.31
CA LEU A 14 -5.82 17.81 8.28
C LEU A 14 -6.61 18.69 7.29
N PRO A 15 -5.99 19.76 6.77
CA PRO A 15 -6.53 20.49 5.62
C PRO A 15 -6.81 19.57 4.43
N GLN A 16 -7.87 19.85 3.67
CA GLN A 16 -8.34 19.01 2.56
C GLN A 16 -7.26 18.73 1.50
N SER A 17 -6.39 19.71 1.22
CA SER A 17 -5.24 19.54 0.33
C SER A 17 -4.23 18.51 0.83
N LYS A 18 -3.99 18.47 2.14
CA LYS A 18 -3.10 17.48 2.79
C LYS A 18 -3.76 16.10 2.87
N GLN A 19 -5.07 16.02 3.11
CA GLN A 19 -5.82 14.76 3.06
C GLN A 19 -5.73 14.11 1.67
N HIS A 20 -5.92 14.89 0.60
CA HIS A 20 -5.80 14.39 -0.77
C HIS A 20 -4.41 13.83 -1.07
N ARG A 21 -3.35 14.55 -0.67
CA ARG A 21 -1.96 14.10 -0.83
C ARG A 21 -1.70 12.76 -0.12
N GLU A 22 -2.18 12.62 1.11
CA GLU A 22 -2.04 11.38 1.88
C GLU A 22 -2.82 10.21 1.26
N LEU A 23 -4.01 10.45 0.70
CA LEU A 23 -4.78 9.44 -0.03
C LEU A 23 -4.07 9.00 -1.31
N LYS A 24 -3.51 9.94 -2.08
CA LYS A 24 -2.72 9.61 -3.27
C LYS A 24 -1.50 8.77 -2.92
N LYS A 25 -0.73 9.15 -1.90
CA LYS A 25 0.41 8.35 -1.41
C LYS A 25 -0.01 6.91 -1.06
N LYS A 26 -1.12 6.73 -0.33
CA LYS A 26 -1.66 5.40 0.00
C LYS A 26 -2.04 4.60 -1.24
N GLN A 27 -2.63 5.24 -2.25
CA GLN A 27 -2.98 4.60 -3.52
C GLN A 27 -1.71 4.15 -4.27
N PHE A 28 -0.66 4.98 -4.31
CA PHE A 28 0.62 4.62 -4.92
C PHE A 28 1.33 3.48 -4.18
N ALA A 29 1.34 3.50 -2.85
CA ALA A 29 1.91 2.41 -2.05
C ALA A 29 1.21 1.07 -2.35
N ARG A 30 -0.13 1.04 -2.36
CA ARG A 30 -0.90 -0.15 -2.73
C ARG A 30 -0.59 -0.66 -4.13
N LYS A 31 -0.40 0.24 -5.11
CA LYS A 31 -0.01 -0.13 -6.47
C LYS A 31 1.41 -0.71 -6.57
N LYS A 32 2.34 -0.22 -5.74
CA LYS A 32 3.70 -0.76 -5.64
C LYS A 32 3.66 -2.18 -5.08
N ASP A 33 2.97 -2.38 -3.96
CA ASP A 33 2.84 -3.70 -3.33
C ASP A 33 2.09 -4.68 -4.26
N SER A 34 1.06 -4.18 -4.96
CA SER A 34 0.31 -4.97 -5.96
C SER A 34 1.11 -5.29 -7.22
N ARG A 35 2.17 -4.53 -7.53
CA ARG A 35 3.07 -4.84 -8.64
C ARG A 35 4.16 -5.80 -8.18
N ASP A 36 4.61 -5.64 -6.94
CA ASP A 36 5.63 -6.45 -6.30
C ASP A 36 5.16 -7.90 -6.09
N TRP A 37 3.91 -8.14 -5.67
CA TRP A 37 3.40 -9.52 -5.58
C TRP A 37 3.26 -10.18 -6.96
N THR A 38 2.76 -9.48 -7.98
CA THR A 38 2.64 -10.06 -9.33
C THR A 38 4.01 -10.41 -9.90
N SER A 39 4.99 -9.51 -9.78
CA SER A 39 6.37 -9.78 -10.23
C SER A 39 6.95 -10.98 -9.50
N LYS A 40 6.86 -11.03 -8.17
CA LYS A 40 7.32 -12.18 -7.37
C LYS A 40 6.62 -13.49 -7.72
N LEU A 41 5.36 -13.45 -8.15
CA LEU A 41 4.58 -14.64 -8.51
C LEU A 41 5.05 -15.20 -9.86
N PHE A 42 5.30 -14.34 -10.85
CA PHE A 42 5.88 -14.75 -12.13
C PHE A 42 7.35 -15.18 -12.00
N ASP A 43 8.14 -14.50 -11.17
CA ASP A 43 9.53 -14.89 -10.91
C ASP A 43 9.61 -16.31 -10.32
N LYS A 44 8.70 -16.66 -9.38
CA LYS A 44 8.63 -18.02 -8.84
C LYS A 44 8.30 -19.07 -9.90
N LEU A 45 7.37 -18.79 -10.80
CA LEU A 45 6.99 -19.71 -11.88
C LEU A 45 8.16 -19.96 -12.84
N LYS A 46 8.89 -18.90 -13.22
CA LYS A 46 10.04 -19.01 -14.13
C LYS A 46 11.19 -19.80 -13.52
N ASN A 47 11.54 -19.52 -12.25
CA ASN A 47 12.56 -20.28 -11.55
C ASN A 47 12.17 -21.76 -11.32
N SER A 48 10.88 -22.09 -11.23
CA SER A 48 10.44 -23.49 -11.15
C SER A 48 10.50 -24.26 -12.48
N GLU A 49 10.41 -23.56 -13.62
CA GLU A 49 10.59 -24.16 -14.96
C GLU A 49 12.06 -24.43 -15.29
N GLU A 50 12.99 -23.62 -14.77
CA GLU A 50 14.44 -23.80 -15.00
C GLU A 50 15.09 -24.85 -14.07
N ALA A 51 14.42 -25.20 -12.96
CA ALA A 51 14.92 -26.14 -11.96
C ALA A 51 14.49 -27.61 -12.21
N GLY A 52 13.76 -27.90 -13.29
CA GLY A 52 13.30 -29.24 -13.69
C GLY A 52 13.67 -29.55 -15.13
#